data_AF-A0A931X7Q1-F1
#
_entry.id   AF-A0A931X7Q1-F1
#
_cell.length_a   1.000
_cell.length_b   1.000
_cell.length_c   1.000
_cell.angle_alpha   90.00
_cell.angle_beta   90.00
_cell.angle_gamma   90.00
#
_symmetry.space_group_name_H-M   'P 1'
#
loop_
_entity.id
_entity.type
_entity.pdbx_description
1 polymer ?
#
loop_
_entity_poly.entity_id
_entity_poly.type
_entity_poly.pdbx_seq_one_letter_code
_entity_poly.pdbx_strand_id
1 'polypeptide(L)'
;MVVVKDIDFFSLCVPSKQIVNTVGGAKPARLVQPGDRLWTLDQGVVKETSVTHVASRTTREIVEVRTTGGRLRVTPDHPLMTDSGWCEAGRLEPGATVEWINPKSLCRRAHAPEPGYALGYVIGAVAADGSIQEGRRINLTVRSRTFVEKYRAMLTEAFPSAAAAIEEVSVPSGFTGRVVPAFRVRLVSRAVGHKLCRWLGVSETGSRSKTHAFEFPEVVTSSREMMQGFLDGCADGDGYAIEQGRVIVSGNRKFLDRLGRYLETPVAESGHGCARVHVSNRWHQPGWYGKHGFRQESTFYVPVDSTHVSVTEIRRVPRAKKPHTVYSFTCEPYPTFLLAGHLAHNCEHHLLPFMGKCHVAYMPRHKIVGLSKIPRLVEMYSRRLQVQERLTTQIANTLNDALQPRGVAVVMEGLHLCMLMRGVEKQNSKAITSAMLGAFRDRPETRAEFMELIKSGRGMQL
;
A
#
# COMPACT_ATOMS: atom_id res chain seq x y z
N MET A 1 11.49 37.38 -32.94
CA MET A 1 11.04 36.21 -32.14
C MET A 1 12.20 35.77 -31.26
N VAL A 2 11.96 35.39 -30.00
CA VAL A 2 13.00 34.85 -29.10
C VAL A 2 12.76 33.35 -28.97
N VAL A 3 13.78 32.52 -29.23
CA VAL A 3 13.70 31.05 -29.15
C VAL A 3 14.72 30.52 -28.14
N VAL A 4 14.29 29.66 -27.23
CA VAL A 4 15.14 28.86 -26.35
C VAL A 4 14.85 27.40 -26.63
N LYS A 5 15.87 26.63 -27.02
CA LYS A 5 15.75 25.21 -27.38
C LYS A 5 16.49 24.30 -26.42
N ASP A 6 16.16 23.01 -26.47
CA ASP A 6 16.90 21.91 -25.85
C ASP A 6 16.90 21.88 -24.30
N ILE A 7 15.82 22.33 -23.66
CA ILE A 7 15.66 22.33 -22.18
C ILE A 7 15.27 20.92 -21.66
N ASP A 8 16.04 20.37 -20.69
CA ASP A 8 15.84 19.05 -20.06
C ASP A 8 14.90 19.05 -18.82
N PHE A 9 14.25 17.91 -18.49
CA PHE A 9 13.35 17.75 -17.31
C PHE A 9 13.24 16.31 -16.69
N PHE A 10 12.90 16.17 -15.37
CA PHE A 10 12.87 14.89 -14.59
C PHE A 10 11.91 14.84 -13.36
N SER A 11 11.52 13.63 -12.87
CA SER A 11 10.67 13.42 -11.65
C SER A 11 11.30 12.57 -10.50
N LEU A 12 11.37 13.20 -9.30
CA LEU A 12 11.29 12.80 -7.87
C LEU A 12 12.05 11.60 -7.29
N CYS A 13 12.80 11.86 -6.20
CA CYS A 13 13.91 11.03 -5.76
C CYS A 13 14.04 11.10 -4.21
N VAL A 14 14.40 10.00 -3.56
CA VAL A 14 14.49 9.70 -2.12
C VAL A 14 15.85 10.12 -1.51
N PRO A 15 15.93 10.77 -0.34
CA PRO A 15 17.20 11.21 0.28
C PRO A 15 18.21 10.10 0.53
N SER A 16 19.51 10.42 0.39
CA SER A 16 20.62 9.46 0.46
C SER A 16 20.60 8.51 1.68
N LYS A 17 20.16 9.01 2.84
CA LYS A 17 20.14 8.28 4.11
C LYS A 17 18.81 7.61 4.42
N GLN A 18 17.78 7.86 3.62
CA GLN A 18 16.47 7.23 3.81
C GLN A 18 16.62 5.71 3.62
N ILE A 19 16.01 4.95 4.53
CA ILE A 19 16.11 3.49 4.51
C ILE A 19 15.10 2.92 3.53
N VAL A 20 15.60 2.07 2.63
CA VAL A 20 14.84 1.27 1.67
C VAL A 20 14.82 -0.17 2.16
N ASN A 21 13.65 -0.82 2.12
CA ASN A 21 13.50 -2.20 2.54
C ASN A 21 13.92 -3.16 1.42
N THR A 22 15.01 -3.89 1.64
CA THR A 22 15.58 -4.82 0.66
C THR A 22 15.25 -6.25 1.03
N VAL A 23 15.19 -7.15 0.04
CA VAL A 23 15.12 -8.58 0.33
C VAL A 23 16.40 -8.98 1.07
N GLY A 24 16.25 -9.57 2.26
CA GLY A 24 17.38 -9.92 3.15
C GLY A 24 17.85 -8.82 4.11
N GLY A 25 17.18 -7.66 4.19
CA GLY A 25 17.55 -6.63 5.17
C GLY A 25 16.96 -5.24 4.90
N ALA A 26 17.77 -4.22 5.10
CA ALA A 26 17.45 -2.85 4.71
C ALA A 26 18.75 -2.09 4.46
N LYS A 27 18.75 -1.14 3.52
CA LYS A 27 19.92 -0.31 3.22
C LYS A 27 19.55 1.16 2.95
N PRO A 28 20.46 2.12 3.17
CA PRO A 28 20.26 3.50 2.75
C PRO A 28 20.09 3.63 1.22
N ALA A 29 19.24 4.54 0.78
CA ALA A 29 18.95 4.82 -0.63
C ALA A 29 20.20 4.97 -1.51
N ARG A 30 21.26 5.61 -1.00
CA ARG A 30 22.53 5.79 -1.72
C ARG A 30 23.30 4.49 -2.04
N LEU A 31 22.96 3.40 -1.36
CA LEU A 31 23.61 2.09 -1.53
C LEU A 31 22.78 1.14 -2.39
N VAL A 32 21.61 1.57 -2.86
CA VAL A 32 20.78 0.80 -3.78
C VAL A 32 21.39 0.87 -5.17
N GLN A 33 21.52 -0.29 -5.82
CA GLN A 33 22.12 -0.45 -7.15
C GLN A 33 21.19 -1.26 -8.06
N PRO A 34 21.31 -1.13 -9.38
CA PRO A 34 20.69 -2.07 -10.31
C PRO A 34 21.03 -3.52 -9.95
N GLY A 35 20.04 -4.41 -10.00
CA GLY A 35 20.13 -5.81 -9.56
C GLY A 35 19.74 -6.04 -8.10
N ASP A 36 19.66 -5.00 -7.27
CA ASP A 36 19.14 -5.15 -5.91
C ASP A 36 17.65 -5.55 -5.92
N ARG A 37 17.28 -6.46 -5.02
CA ARG A 37 15.88 -6.81 -4.77
C ARG A 37 15.31 -6.00 -3.61
N LEU A 38 14.18 -5.33 -3.86
CA LEU A 38 13.42 -4.56 -2.89
C LEU A 38 12.11 -5.27 -2.55
N TRP A 39 11.63 -5.03 -1.33
CA TRP A 39 10.27 -5.39 -0.96
C TRP A 39 9.30 -4.33 -1.45
N THR A 40 8.15 -4.79 -1.94
CA THR A 40 7.01 -3.95 -2.29
C THR A 40 5.70 -4.56 -1.82
N LEU A 41 4.61 -3.80 -1.96
CA LEU A 41 3.24 -4.27 -1.79
C LEU A 41 2.53 -4.16 -3.14
N ASP A 42 1.88 -5.25 -3.55
CA ASP A 42 0.97 -5.29 -4.69
C ASP A 42 -0.39 -5.73 -4.19
N GLN A 43 -1.38 -4.83 -4.28
CA GLN A 43 -2.72 -5.02 -3.68
C GLN A 43 -2.64 -5.50 -2.23
N GLY A 44 -1.72 -4.90 -1.46
CA GLY A 44 -1.46 -5.23 -0.06
C GLY A 44 -0.69 -6.54 0.18
N VAL A 45 -0.36 -7.33 -0.84
CA VAL A 45 0.45 -8.55 -0.70
C VAL A 45 1.93 -8.22 -0.83
N VAL A 46 2.77 -8.79 0.05
CA VAL A 46 4.23 -8.59 -0.04
C VAL A 46 4.77 -9.29 -1.29
N LYS A 47 5.46 -8.54 -2.14
CA LYS A 47 6.12 -9.03 -3.36
C LYS A 47 7.57 -8.56 -3.42
N GLU A 48 8.37 -9.30 -4.17
CA GLU A 48 9.73 -8.89 -4.53
C GLU A 48 9.71 -8.11 -5.84
N THR A 49 10.55 -7.09 -5.93
CA THR A 49 10.85 -6.39 -7.18
C THR A 49 12.35 -6.12 -7.28
N SER A 50 12.87 -6.06 -8.50
CA SER A 50 14.27 -5.81 -8.80
C SER A 50 14.47 -4.38 -9.29
N VAL A 51 15.49 -3.71 -8.79
CA VAL A 51 15.92 -2.40 -9.30
C VAL A 51 16.58 -2.60 -10.65
N THR A 52 16.06 -1.97 -11.70
CA THR A 52 16.66 -2.00 -13.05
C THR A 52 17.53 -0.78 -13.30
N HIS A 53 17.15 0.38 -12.75
CA HIS A 53 17.88 1.64 -12.95
C HIS A 53 17.89 2.49 -11.68
N VAL A 54 18.97 3.23 -11.47
CA VAL A 54 19.12 4.19 -10.38
C VAL A 54 19.53 5.54 -10.95
N ALA A 55 18.78 6.58 -10.63
CA ALA A 55 19.10 7.96 -10.99
C ALA A 55 19.32 8.80 -9.72
N SER A 56 20.05 9.91 -9.83
CA SER A 56 20.22 10.83 -8.71
C SER A 56 20.24 12.30 -9.13
N ARG A 57 19.81 13.19 -8.23
CA ARG A 57 19.91 14.65 -8.38
C ARG A 57 20.06 15.31 -7.02
N THR A 58 20.14 16.64 -6.99
CA THR A 58 20.15 17.40 -5.74
C THR A 58 18.87 18.24 -5.56
N THR A 59 18.46 18.41 -4.30
CA THR A 59 17.31 19.25 -3.90
C THR A 59 17.57 19.94 -2.56
N ARG A 60 16.88 21.04 -2.29
CA ARG A 60 16.93 21.73 -0.99
C ARG A 60 15.68 21.52 -0.15
N GLU A 61 14.68 20.84 -0.70
CA GLU A 61 13.37 20.66 -0.07
C GLU A 61 13.17 19.19 0.24
N ILE A 62 12.97 18.90 1.54
CA ILE A 62 12.69 17.58 2.09
C ILE A 62 11.58 17.74 3.12
N VAL A 63 10.65 16.79 3.15
CA VAL A 63 9.67 16.64 4.21
C VAL A 63 10.00 15.40 5.04
N GLU A 64 9.81 15.48 6.35
CA GLU A 64 9.78 14.34 7.26
C GLU A 64 8.30 14.02 7.56
N VAL A 65 7.84 12.86 7.11
CA VAL A 65 6.52 12.33 7.44
C VAL A 65 6.68 11.40 8.64
N ARG A 66 5.98 11.68 9.73
CA ARG A 66 5.90 10.82 10.91
C ARG A 66 4.55 10.15 10.94
N THR A 67 4.55 8.86 11.26
CA THR A 67 3.35 8.03 11.38
C THR A 67 3.41 7.26 12.69
N THR A 68 2.31 6.61 13.05
CA THR A 68 2.29 5.67 14.18
C THR A 68 3.21 4.45 13.94
N GLY A 69 3.53 4.13 12.68
CA GLY A 69 4.41 3.03 12.28
C GLY A 69 5.90 3.40 12.14
N GLY A 70 6.25 4.69 12.15
CA GLY A 70 7.63 5.14 12.04
C GLY A 70 7.78 6.53 11.41
N ARG A 71 8.89 6.75 10.72
CA ARG A 71 9.13 8.01 10.00
C ARG A 71 9.86 7.74 8.69
N LEU A 72 9.60 8.60 7.72
CA LEU A 72 10.36 8.64 6.47
C LEU A 72 10.67 10.10 6.08
N ARG A 73 11.75 10.28 5.32
CA ARG A 73 12.14 11.55 4.73
C ARG A 73 12.15 11.40 3.24
N VAL A 74 11.43 12.28 2.55
CA VAL A 74 11.27 12.28 1.10
C VAL A 74 11.18 13.70 0.58
N THR A 75 11.19 13.86 -0.74
CA THR A 75 10.84 15.14 -1.37
C THR A 75 9.34 15.43 -1.18
N PRO A 76 8.90 16.71 -1.12
CA PRO A 76 7.50 17.05 -0.83
C PRO A 76 6.48 16.46 -1.80
N ASP A 77 6.91 16.13 -2.99
CA ASP A 77 6.12 15.63 -4.10
C ASP A 77 6.19 14.09 -4.22
N HIS A 78 6.94 13.42 -3.34
CA HIS A 78 7.08 11.97 -3.37
C HIS A 78 5.74 11.29 -3.00
N PRO A 79 5.21 10.39 -3.84
CA PRO A 79 3.90 9.80 -3.60
C PRO A 79 3.97 8.67 -2.56
N LEU A 80 2.99 8.68 -1.66
CA LEU A 80 2.72 7.64 -0.67
C LEU A 80 1.30 7.13 -0.88
N MET A 81 1.09 5.82 -0.73
CA MET A 81 -0.25 5.24 -0.87
C MET A 81 -1.09 5.56 0.37
N THR A 82 -2.26 6.18 0.17
CA THR A 82 -3.29 6.43 1.18
C THR A 82 -4.53 5.59 0.89
N ASP A 83 -5.50 5.58 1.79
CA ASP A 83 -6.84 5.03 1.56
C ASP A 83 -7.57 5.62 0.34
N SER A 84 -7.32 6.90 0.04
CA SER A 84 -7.85 7.63 -1.10
C SER A 84 -7.00 7.52 -2.38
N GLY A 85 -5.91 6.74 -2.34
CA GLY A 85 -4.95 6.58 -3.44
C GLY A 85 -3.62 7.29 -3.20
N TRP A 86 -2.84 7.52 -4.25
CA TRP A 86 -1.53 8.15 -4.15
C TRP A 86 -1.65 9.63 -3.73
N CYS A 87 -0.89 10.03 -2.71
CA CYS A 87 -0.82 11.41 -2.24
C CYS A 87 0.63 11.86 -2.08
N GLU A 88 0.92 13.10 -2.50
CA GLU A 88 2.22 13.74 -2.30
C GLU A 88 2.53 13.90 -0.80
N ALA A 89 3.71 13.48 -0.37
CA ALA A 89 4.12 13.51 1.04
C ALA A 89 4.01 14.88 1.71
N GLY A 90 4.17 15.96 0.96
CA GLY A 90 4.08 17.34 1.42
C GLY A 90 2.65 17.89 1.47
N ARG A 91 1.66 17.15 0.96
CA ARG A 91 0.22 17.45 1.04
C ARG A 91 -0.53 16.59 2.04
N LEU A 92 0.12 15.57 2.61
CA LEU A 92 -0.46 14.81 3.71
C LEU A 92 -0.77 15.73 4.89
N GLU A 93 -1.85 15.41 5.59
CA GLU A 93 -2.28 16.08 6.82
C GLU A 93 -2.26 15.10 7.99
N PRO A 94 -2.04 15.56 9.24
CA PRO A 94 -2.19 14.71 10.41
C PRO A 94 -3.57 14.06 10.43
N GLY A 95 -3.61 12.75 10.71
CA GLY A 95 -4.82 11.93 10.63
C GLY A 95 -4.99 11.16 9.32
N ALA A 96 -4.33 11.57 8.23
CA ALA A 96 -4.33 10.79 6.99
C ALA A 96 -3.77 9.38 7.22
N THR A 97 -4.34 8.38 6.55
CA THR A 97 -3.85 7.00 6.64
C THR A 97 -2.92 6.69 5.47
N VAL A 98 -1.82 5.99 5.74
CA VAL A 98 -0.88 5.54 4.70
C VAL A 98 -0.66 4.04 4.78
N GLU A 99 -0.60 3.39 3.63
CA GLU A 99 -0.36 1.95 3.53
C GLU A 99 1.04 1.61 4.04
N TRP A 100 1.09 0.63 4.93
CA TRP A 100 2.29 0.30 5.69
C TRP A 100 2.37 -1.18 6.04
N ILE A 101 3.60 -1.66 6.15
CA ILE A 101 3.93 -2.94 6.77
C ILE A 101 5.09 -2.77 7.72
N ASN A 102 5.07 -3.52 8.82
CA ASN A 102 6.17 -3.52 9.78
C ASN A 102 7.48 -3.95 9.10
N PRO A 103 8.47 -3.05 8.93
CA PRO A 103 9.67 -3.39 8.16
C PRO A 103 10.47 -4.53 8.79
N LYS A 104 10.31 -4.77 10.10
CA LYS A 104 10.98 -5.86 10.81
C LYS A 104 10.41 -7.25 10.48
N SER A 105 9.15 -7.34 10.02
CA SER A 105 8.56 -8.61 9.59
C SER A 105 9.14 -9.08 8.26
N LEU A 106 9.62 -8.16 7.42
CA LEU A 106 10.21 -8.43 6.10
C LEU A 106 11.62 -9.04 6.16
N CYS A 107 12.29 -8.96 7.31
CA CYS A 107 13.62 -9.52 7.51
C CYS A 107 13.59 -10.99 7.95
N ARG A 108 12.43 -11.65 7.93
CA ARG A 108 12.22 -13.00 8.45
C ARG A 108 11.59 -13.88 7.38
N ARG A 109 11.81 -15.20 7.47
CA ARG A 109 11.16 -16.17 6.59
C ARG A 109 9.63 -16.02 6.69
N ALA A 110 9.00 -15.68 5.58
CA ALA A 110 7.55 -15.56 5.50
C ALA A 110 6.90 -16.90 5.90
N HIS A 111 6.06 -16.88 6.92
CA HIS A 111 5.10 -17.96 7.16
C HIS A 111 3.85 -17.57 6.38
N ALA A 112 3.73 -18.01 5.13
CA ALA A 112 2.55 -17.82 4.32
C ALA A 112 1.70 -19.10 4.43
N PRO A 113 0.81 -19.21 5.44
CA PRO A 113 -0.09 -20.35 5.49
C PRO A 113 -1.05 -20.27 4.30
N GLU A 114 -1.29 -21.40 3.64
CA GLU A 114 -2.29 -21.48 2.59
C GLU A 114 -3.69 -21.29 3.20
N PRO A 115 -4.57 -20.48 2.59
CA PRO A 115 -5.97 -20.41 2.97
C PRO A 115 -6.61 -21.81 2.92
N GLY A 116 -7.26 -22.23 4.00
CA GLY A 116 -7.84 -23.56 4.10
C GLY A 116 -8.48 -23.82 5.46
N TYR A 117 -9.04 -25.03 5.61
CA TYR A 117 -9.79 -25.43 6.80
C TYR A 117 -8.97 -25.26 8.09
N ALA A 118 -7.73 -25.75 8.11
CA ALA A 118 -6.88 -25.70 9.30
C ALA A 118 -6.61 -24.25 9.77
N LEU A 119 -6.31 -23.35 8.83
CA LEU A 119 -6.08 -21.95 9.14
C LEU A 119 -7.37 -21.28 9.67
N GLY A 120 -8.50 -21.53 9.00
CA GLY A 120 -9.80 -21.07 9.45
C GLY A 120 -10.10 -21.52 10.88
N TYR A 121 -9.90 -22.81 11.15
CA TYR A 121 -10.11 -23.39 12.47
C TYR A 121 -9.26 -22.75 13.56
N VAL A 122 -7.96 -22.53 13.29
CA VAL A 122 -7.07 -21.85 14.23
C VAL A 122 -7.58 -20.44 14.53
N ILE A 123 -7.98 -19.68 13.50
CA ILE A 123 -8.52 -18.32 13.68
C ILE A 123 -9.80 -18.35 14.52
N GLY A 124 -10.72 -19.28 14.24
CA GLY A 124 -11.98 -19.43 14.98
C GLY A 124 -11.77 -19.80 16.44
N ALA A 125 -10.90 -20.79 16.70
CA ALA A 125 -10.56 -21.22 18.05
C ALA A 125 -9.87 -20.10 18.85
N VAL A 126 -8.99 -19.32 18.20
CA VAL A 126 -8.34 -18.16 18.84
C VAL A 126 -9.34 -17.05 19.11
N ALA A 127 -10.26 -16.79 18.18
CA ALA A 127 -11.30 -15.76 18.31
C ALA A 127 -12.31 -16.06 19.43
N ALA A 128 -12.59 -17.34 19.68
CA ALA A 128 -13.47 -17.78 20.76
C ALA A 128 -12.74 -17.81 22.11
N ASP A 129 -11.68 -18.61 22.23
CA ASP A 129 -11.12 -18.98 23.54
C ASP A 129 -9.61 -18.70 23.69
N GLY A 130 -9.01 -18.08 22.67
CA GLY A 130 -7.59 -17.80 22.60
C GLY A 130 -7.17 -16.43 23.12
N SER A 131 -5.85 -16.22 23.18
CA SER A 131 -5.24 -14.92 23.43
C SER A 131 -3.93 -14.78 22.66
N ILE A 132 -3.60 -13.54 22.29
CA ILE A 132 -2.32 -13.22 21.65
C ILE A 132 -1.63 -12.19 22.53
N GLN A 133 -0.49 -12.54 23.14
CA GLN A 133 0.22 -11.66 24.07
C GLN A 133 1.57 -11.26 23.50
N GLU A 134 1.93 -9.98 23.67
CA GLU A 134 3.19 -9.40 23.18
C GLU A 134 3.40 -9.57 21.66
N GLY A 135 2.31 -9.75 20.91
CA GLY A 135 2.36 -10.04 19.46
C GLY A 135 3.03 -11.37 19.10
N ARG A 136 3.34 -12.25 20.06
CA ARG A 136 4.13 -13.45 19.80
C ARG A 136 3.67 -14.71 20.51
N ARG A 137 2.93 -14.59 21.62
CA ARG A 137 2.49 -15.74 22.42
C ARG A 137 1.01 -15.98 22.15
N ILE A 138 0.72 -16.93 21.27
CA ILE A 138 -0.64 -17.40 21.01
C ILE A 138 -0.93 -18.48 22.05
N ASN A 139 -1.95 -18.29 22.88
CA ASN A 139 -2.32 -19.25 23.91
C ASN A 139 -3.79 -19.64 23.74
N LEU A 140 -4.07 -20.94 23.74
CA LEU A 140 -5.39 -21.50 23.95
C LEU A 140 -5.37 -22.28 25.26
N THR A 141 -6.33 -22.07 26.16
CA THR A 141 -6.44 -22.84 27.41
C THR A 141 -7.90 -23.21 27.66
N VAL A 142 -8.19 -24.51 27.56
CA VAL A 142 -9.55 -25.06 27.48
C VAL A 142 -9.69 -26.28 28.37
N ARG A 143 -10.92 -26.64 28.75
CA ARG A 143 -11.19 -27.82 29.59
C ARG A 143 -11.37 -29.11 28.78
N SER A 144 -11.67 -29.00 27.49
CA SER A 144 -11.90 -30.15 26.60
C SER A 144 -10.60 -30.66 26.01
N ARG A 145 -10.29 -31.94 26.27
CA ARG A 145 -9.13 -32.63 25.69
C ARG A 145 -9.26 -32.76 24.17
N THR A 146 -10.45 -33.12 23.69
CA THR A 146 -10.73 -33.26 22.26
C THR A 146 -10.53 -31.94 21.53
N PHE A 147 -10.99 -30.82 22.12
CA PHE A 147 -10.83 -29.50 21.52
C PHE A 147 -9.36 -29.08 21.41
N VAL A 148 -8.58 -29.25 22.48
CA VAL A 148 -7.15 -28.86 22.48
C VAL A 148 -6.33 -29.73 21.51
N GLU A 149 -6.65 -31.02 21.38
CA GLU A 149 -5.99 -31.95 20.46
C GLU A 149 -6.26 -31.58 19.00
N LYS A 150 -7.53 -31.28 18.68
CA LYS A 150 -7.92 -30.80 17.35
C LYS A 150 -7.27 -29.45 17.04
N TYR A 151 -7.27 -28.50 17.98
CA TYR A 151 -6.57 -27.22 17.82
C TYR A 151 -5.07 -27.41 17.56
N ARG A 152 -4.39 -28.28 18.31
CA ARG A 152 -2.97 -28.57 18.09
C ARG A 152 -2.71 -29.16 16.70
N ALA A 153 -3.57 -30.06 16.24
CA ALA A 153 -3.46 -30.65 14.91
C ALA A 153 -3.62 -29.58 13.82
N MET A 154 -4.67 -28.77 13.88
CA MET A 154 -4.93 -27.70 12.92
C MET A 154 -3.86 -26.60 12.97
N LEU A 155 -3.31 -26.30 14.15
CA LEU A 155 -2.20 -25.35 14.29
C LEU A 155 -0.93 -25.87 13.61
N THR A 156 -0.64 -27.17 13.75
CA THR A 156 0.49 -27.82 13.07
C THR A 156 0.29 -27.85 11.55
N GLU A 157 -0.92 -28.11 11.08
CA GLU A 157 -1.22 -28.14 9.64
C GLU A 157 -1.14 -26.74 9.02
N ALA A 158 -1.78 -25.74 9.65
CA ALA A 158 -1.73 -24.35 9.19
C ALA A 158 -0.32 -23.76 9.27
N PHE A 159 0.47 -24.19 10.26
CA PHE A 159 1.82 -23.70 10.49
C PHE A 159 2.78 -24.87 10.78
N PRO A 160 3.29 -25.56 9.74
CA PRO A 160 4.09 -26.80 9.89
C PRO A 160 5.35 -26.69 10.75
N SER A 161 5.89 -25.48 10.92
CA SER A 161 7.08 -25.20 11.75
C SER A 161 6.75 -24.67 13.15
N ALA A 162 5.47 -24.63 13.52
CA ALA A 162 4.96 -24.04 14.75
C ALA A 162 4.37 -25.08 15.72
N ALA A 163 4.91 -26.30 15.72
CA ALA A 163 4.45 -27.38 16.59
C ALA A 163 4.51 -26.96 18.07
N ALA A 164 3.35 -26.99 18.73
CA ALA A 164 3.21 -26.68 20.15
C ALA A 164 2.75 -27.93 20.90
N ALA A 165 3.37 -28.18 22.06
CA ALA A 165 2.95 -29.26 22.95
C ALA A 165 1.62 -28.92 23.64
N ILE A 166 0.87 -29.95 24.02
CA ILE A 166 -0.27 -29.81 24.93
C ILE A 166 0.28 -29.93 26.34
N GLU A 167 0.11 -28.88 27.13
CA GLU A 167 0.45 -28.81 28.55
C GLU A 167 -0.80 -29.10 29.38
N GLU A 168 -0.71 -30.01 30.35
CA GLU A 168 -1.72 -30.12 31.41
C GLU A 168 -1.47 -29.03 32.46
N VAL A 169 -2.47 -28.21 32.72
CA VAL A 169 -2.36 -27.05 33.60
C VAL A 169 -3.55 -26.97 34.55
N SER A 170 -3.35 -26.30 35.67
CA SER A 170 -4.42 -25.97 36.62
C SER A 170 -4.67 -24.48 36.59
N VAL A 171 -5.91 -24.07 36.35
CA VAL A 171 -6.30 -22.65 36.18
C VAL A 171 -7.50 -22.32 37.04
N PRO A 172 -7.61 -21.09 37.59
CA PRO A 172 -8.80 -20.66 38.29
C PRO A 172 -9.99 -20.56 37.31
N SER A 173 -11.12 -21.12 37.70
CA SER A 173 -12.38 -21.00 36.98
C SER A 173 -12.82 -19.53 36.93
N GLY A 174 -13.14 -19.03 35.74
CA GLY A 174 -13.65 -17.66 35.58
C GLY A 174 -15.00 -17.41 36.26
N PHE A 175 -15.77 -18.47 36.56
CA PHE A 175 -17.07 -18.37 37.22
C PHE A 175 -16.98 -18.57 38.74
N THR A 176 -16.21 -19.57 39.18
CA THR A 176 -16.17 -19.98 40.61
C THR A 176 -14.89 -19.61 41.34
N GLY A 177 -13.84 -19.16 40.63
CA GLY A 177 -12.50 -18.90 41.18
C GLY A 177 -11.72 -20.13 41.61
N ARG A 178 -12.36 -21.32 41.68
CA ARG A 178 -11.72 -22.58 42.07
C ARG A 178 -10.75 -23.04 41.01
N VAL A 179 -9.63 -23.62 41.45
CA VAL A 179 -8.64 -24.21 40.56
C VAL A 179 -9.22 -25.48 39.94
N VAL A 180 -9.20 -25.55 38.61
CA VAL A 180 -9.70 -26.68 37.82
C VAL A 180 -8.64 -27.14 36.83
N PRO A 181 -8.59 -28.46 36.50
CA PRO A 181 -7.72 -28.96 35.45
C PRO A 181 -8.14 -28.42 34.08
N ALA A 182 -7.15 -28.14 33.25
CA ALA A 182 -7.31 -27.66 31.88
C ALA A 182 -6.11 -28.08 31.02
N PHE A 183 -6.25 -27.90 29.72
CA PHE A 183 -5.20 -28.15 28.76
C PHE A 183 -4.82 -26.85 28.07
N ARG A 184 -3.53 -26.65 27.86
CA ARG A 184 -2.99 -25.46 27.21
C ARG A 184 -2.16 -25.84 25.99
N VAL A 185 -2.36 -25.11 24.90
CA VAL A 185 -1.42 -25.07 23.78
C VAL A 185 -0.87 -23.65 23.69
N ARG A 186 0.46 -23.53 23.70
CA ARG A 186 1.17 -22.26 23.58
C ARG A 186 2.12 -22.28 22.40
N LEU A 187 1.88 -21.39 21.45
CA LEU A 187 2.82 -21.10 20.36
C LEU A 187 3.52 -19.77 20.63
N VAL A 188 4.86 -19.79 20.57
CA VAL A 188 5.69 -18.58 20.64
C VAL A 188 6.29 -18.31 19.28
N SER A 189 5.57 -17.54 18.46
CA SER A 189 6.05 -17.09 17.15
C SER A 189 5.55 -15.67 16.89
N ARG A 190 6.49 -14.74 16.74
CA ARG A 190 6.15 -13.35 16.40
C ARG A 190 5.61 -13.23 14.97
N ALA A 191 6.06 -14.11 14.06
CA ALA A 191 5.58 -14.11 12.67
C ALA A 191 4.10 -14.52 12.61
N VAL A 192 3.75 -15.62 13.29
CA VAL A 192 2.36 -16.09 13.38
C VAL A 192 1.51 -15.12 14.19
N GLY A 193 2.02 -14.66 15.34
CA GLY A 193 1.30 -13.72 16.21
C GLY A 193 0.93 -12.41 15.51
N HIS A 194 1.86 -11.78 14.78
CA HIS A 194 1.56 -10.57 14.01
C HIS A 194 0.50 -10.81 12.92
N LYS A 195 0.55 -11.96 12.20
CA LYS A 195 -0.45 -12.29 11.18
C LYS A 195 -1.83 -12.50 11.79
N LEU A 196 -1.93 -13.27 12.87
CA LEU A 196 -3.20 -13.46 13.58
C LEU A 196 -3.73 -12.15 14.16
N CYS A 197 -2.88 -11.29 14.75
CA CYS A 197 -3.31 -9.98 15.23
C CYS A 197 -3.97 -9.15 14.12
N ARG A 198 -3.34 -9.12 12.94
CA ARG A 198 -3.86 -8.39 11.77
C ARG A 198 -5.20 -8.95 11.32
N TRP A 199 -5.30 -10.27 11.16
CA TRP A 199 -6.54 -10.90 10.71
C TRP A 199 -7.67 -10.77 11.72
N LEU A 200 -7.37 -10.80 13.01
CA LEU A 200 -8.35 -10.62 14.08
C LEU A 200 -8.60 -9.15 14.44
N GLY A 201 -8.07 -8.19 13.66
CA GLY A 201 -8.31 -6.76 13.88
C GLY A 201 -7.83 -6.23 15.23
N VAL A 202 -6.77 -6.80 15.82
CA VAL A 202 -6.19 -6.33 17.10
C VAL A 202 -4.82 -5.68 16.90
N SER A 203 -4.41 -4.90 17.90
CA SER A 203 -3.08 -4.27 17.94
C SER A 203 -1.94 -5.27 17.72
N GLU A 204 -0.77 -4.80 17.26
CA GLU A 204 0.41 -5.65 17.10
C GLU A 204 0.84 -6.33 18.42
N THR A 205 0.50 -5.77 19.58
CA THR A 205 0.75 -6.40 20.88
C THR A 205 -0.24 -7.50 21.25
N GLY A 206 -1.33 -7.61 20.48
CA GLY A 206 -2.42 -8.56 20.65
C GLY A 206 -3.43 -8.16 21.71
N SER A 207 -4.09 -9.16 22.29
CA SER A 207 -5.07 -9.02 23.36
C SER A 207 -4.88 -10.13 24.41
N ARG A 208 -4.92 -9.73 25.68
CA ARG A 208 -5.04 -10.67 26.82
C ARG A 208 -6.49 -11.07 27.09
N SER A 209 -7.45 -10.29 26.60
CA SER A 209 -8.87 -10.60 26.67
C SER A 209 -9.25 -11.60 25.59
N LYS A 210 -9.96 -12.65 26.00
CA LYS A 210 -10.39 -13.76 25.14
C LYS A 210 -11.50 -13.37 24.16
N THR A 211 -12.37 -12.44 24.56
CA THR A 211 -13.73 -12.37 24.00
C THR A 211 -14.21 -10.98 23.62
N HIS A 212 -13.40 -9.91 23.73
CA HIS A 212 -13.89 -8.54 23.48
C HIS A 212 -13.05 -7.66 22.54
N ALA A 213 -11.87 -8.12 22.14
CA ALA A 213 -10.95 -7.28 21.35
C ALA A 213 -10.96 -7.60 19.85
N PHE A 214 -11.33 -8.82 19.46
CA PHE A 214 -11.19 -9.27 18.08
C PHE A 214 -12.30 -8.71 17.17
N GLU A 215 -11.93 -8.28 15.98
CA GLU A 215 -12.87 -7.99 14.91
C GLU A 215 -13.19 -9.25 14.11
N PHE A 216 -14.23 -9.19 13.27
CA PHE A 216 -14.54 -10.31 12.39
C PHE A 216 -13.40 -10.48 11.37
N PRO A 217 -12.77 -11.66 11.31
CA PRO A 217 -11.60 -11.85 10.48
C PRO A 217 -12.00 -12.08 9.03
N GLU A 218 -12.04 -11.02 8.22
CA GLU A 218 -12.41 -11.08 6.79
C GLU A 218 -11.58 -12.13 6.02
N VAL A 219 -10.36 -12.43 6.48
CA VAL A 219 -9.53 -13.53 5.94
C VAL A 219 -10.24 -14.87 5.89
N VAL A 220 -11.19 -15.16 6.78
CA VAL A 220 -11.89 -16.46 6.80
C VAL A 220 -12.88 -16.60 5.64
N THR A 221 -13.19 -15.50 4.95
CA THR A 221 -13.99 -15.47 3.73
C THR A 221 -13.17 -15.77 2.47
N SER A 222 -11.88 -16.13 2.60
CA SER A 222 -10.99 -16.43 1.45
C SER A 222 -11.33 -17.73 0.74
N SER A 223 -12.02 -18.66 1.40
CA SER A 223 -12.53 -19.89 0.77
C SER A 223 -13.67 -20.49 1.61
N ARG A 224 -14.43 -21.42 1.01
CA ARG A 224 -15.49 -22.13 1.73
C ARG A 224 -14.93 -23.00 2.84
N GLU A 225 -13.81 -23.66 2.58
CA GLU A 225 -13.11 -24.54 3.51
C GLU A 225 -12.60 -23.74 4.71
N MET A 226 -12.05 -22.55 4.46
CA MET A 226 -11.56 -21.67 5.51
C MET A 226 -12.69 -21.13 6.40
N MET A 227 -13.80 -20.68 5.81
CA MET A 227 -14.98 -20.27 6.57
C MET A 227 -15.54 -21.45 7.39
N GLN A 228 -15.64 -22.64 6.78
CA GLN A 228 -16.10 -23.85 7.47
C GLN A 228 -15.20 -24.18 8.67
N GLY A 229 -13.87 -24.12 8.50
CA GLY A 229 -12.93 -24.29 9.60
C GLY A 229 -13.13 -23.25 10.70
N PHE A 230 -13.27 -21.99 10.33
CA PHE A 230 -13.52 -20.89 11.28
C PHE A 230 -14.79 -21.09 12.10
N LEU A 231 -15.89 -21.48 11.45
CA LEU A 231 -17.16 -21.76 12.13
C LEU A 231 -17.03 -22.94 13.10
N ASP A 232 -16.30 -23.99 12.72
CA ASP A 232 -16.05 -25.14 13.58
C ASP A 232 -15.15 -24.78 14.77
N GLY A 233 -14.12 -23.96 14.56
CA GLY A 233 -13.25 -23.47 15.63
C GLY A 233 -14.00 -22.58 16.62
N CYS A 234 -14.92 -21.74 16.14
CA CYS A 234 -15.80 -20.95 17.01
C CYS A 234 -16.79 -21.83 17.79
N ALA A 235 -17.35 -22.85 17.13
CA ALA A 235 -18.29 -23.78 17.74
C ALA A 235 -17.64 -24.67 18.80
N ASP A 236 -16.40 -25.13 18.59
CA ASP A 236 -15.69 -25.96 19.56
C ASP A 236 -15.19 -25.14 20.78
N GLY A 237 -15.08 -23.81 20.64
CA GLY A 237 -14.70 -22.88 21.71
C GLY A 237 -15.88 -22.41 22.56
N ASP A 238 -16.57 -21.37 22.09
CA ASP A 238 -17.67 -20.73 22.83
C ASP A 238 -19.06 -21.23 22.40
N GLY A 239 -19.14 -21.97 21.30
CA GLY A 239 -20.40 -22.44 20.72
C GLY A 239 -20.72 -23.92 21.02
N TYR A 240 -21.52 -24.52 20.13
CA TYR A 240 -21.79 -25.96 20.10
C TYR A 240 -22.43 -26.38 18.77
N ALA A 241 -22.24 -27.64 18.38
CA ALA A 241 -22.90 -28.24 17.23
C ALA A 241 -24.36 -28.62 17.54
N ILE A 242 -25.20 -28.61 16.51
CA ILE A 242 -26.57 -29.13 16.55
C ILE A 242 -26.84 -29.96 15.28
N GLU A 243 -27.93 -30.72 15.24
CA GLU A 243 -28.20 -31.66 14.14
C GLU A 243 -28.15 -31.01 12.74
N GLN A 244 -28.72 -29.82 12.58
CA GLN A 244 -28.78 -29.12 11.29
C GLN A 244 -27.82 -27.93 11.16
N GLY A 245 -26.79 -27.86 12.01
CA GLY A 245 -25.90 -26.69 12.01
C GLY A 245 -25.02 -26.59 13.24
N ARG A 246 -24.81 -25.35 13.66
CA ARG A 246 -24.11 -25.00 14.89
C ARG A 246 -24.59 -23.66 15.42
N VAL A 247 -24.38 -23.44 16.71
CA VAL A 247 -24.62 -22.18 17.38
C VAL A 247 -23.28 -21.61 17.80
N ILE A 248 -23.00 -20.38 17.40
CA ILE A 248 -21.82 -19.64 17.85
C ILE A 248 -22.29 -18.62 18.87
N VAL A 249 -21.63 -18.57 20.03
CA VAL A 249 -21.93 -17.65 21.13
C VAL A 249 -20.72 -16.76 21.34
N SER A 250 -20.93 -15.48 21.65
CA SER A 250 -19.82 -14.58 22.00
C SER A 250 -20.31 -13.40 22.83
N GLY A 251 -19.46 -12.92 23.73
CA GLY A 251 -19.62 -11.63 24.40
C GLY A 251 -19.32 -10.42 23.48
N ASN A 252 -18.72 -10.66 22.30
CA ASN A 252 -18.47 -9.62 21.31
C ASN A 252 -19.62 -9.53 20.30
N ARG A 253 -20.62 -8.71 20.64
CA ARG A 253 -21.76 -8.49 19.74
C ARG A 253 -21.35 -7.91 18.38
N LYS A 254 -20.35 -7.02 18.33
CA LYS A 254 -19.89 -6.44 17.04
C LYS A 254 -19.32 -7.50 16.10
N PHE A 255 -18.53 -8.43 16.64
CA PHE A 255 -18.02 -9.58 15.90
C PHE A 255 -19.17 -10.46 15.37
N LEU A 256 -20.15 -10.79 16.22
CA LEU A 256 -21.30 -11.59 15.82
C LEU A 256 -22.20 -10.87 14.82
N ASP A 257 -22.42 -9.57 14.95
CA ASP A 257 -23.21 -8.78 14.00
C ASP A 257 -22.55 -8.72 12.62
N ARG A 258 -21.21 -8.76 12.55
CA ARG A 258 -20.50 -8.82 11.26
C ARG A 258 -20.54 -10.22 10.66
N LEU A 259 -20.33 -11.27 11.47
CA LEU A 259 -20.51 -12.66 11.05
C LEU A 259 -21.95 -12.94 10.59
N GLY A 260 -22.94 -12.48 11.35
CA GLY A 260 -24.36 -12.62 11.03
C GLY A 260 -24.76 -11.85 9.78
N ARG A 261 -24.16 -10.69 9.50
CA ARG A 261 -24.30 -10.01 8.20
C ARG A 261 -23.70 -10.81 7.06
N TYR A 262 -22.50 -11.37 7.23
CA TYR A 262 -21.85 -12.18 6.19
C TYR A 262 -22.63 -13.48 5.90
N LEU A 263 -23.08 -14.15 6.95
CA LEU A 263 -23.89 -15.37 6.87
C LEU A 263 -25.38 -15.09 6.68
N GLU A 264 -25.77 -13.83 6.62
CA GLU A 264 -27.14 -13.37 6.44
C GLU A 264 -28.14 -14.04 7.39
N THR A 265 -27.77 -14.12 8.67
CA THR A 265 -28.53 -14.76 9.74
C THR A 265 -28.62 -13.81 10.93
N PRO A 266 -29.81 -13.69 11.56
CA PRO A 266 -30.01 -12.76 12.65
C PRO A 266 -29.20 -13.17 13.89
N VAL A 267 -28.63 -12.17 14.56
CA VAL A 267 -27.98 -12.33 15.86
C VAL A 267 -29.04 -12.16 16.95
N ALA A 268 -29.23 -13.20 17.75
CA ALA A 268 -30.15 -13.20 18.88
C ALA A 268 -29.41 -12.89 20.18
N GLU A 269 -30.09 -12.24 21.12
CA GLU A 269 -29.56 -12.10 22.48
C GLU A 269 -29.48 -13.46 23.16
N SER A 270 -28.42 -13.64 23.94
CA SER A 270 -28.23 -14.75 24.87
C SER A 270 -28.22 -14.19 26.29
N GLY A 271 -28.52 -15.03 27.28
CA GLY A 271 -28.40 -14.64 28.68
C GLY A 271 -26.97 -14.17 29.03
N HIS A 272 -26.87 -13.36 30.10
CA HIS A 272 -25.60 -12.93 30.69
C HIS A 272 -24.69 -12.05 29.81
N GLY A 273 -25.26 -11.23 28.93
CA GLY A 273 -24.49 -10.24 28.15
C GLY A 273 -23.79 -10.83 26.92
N CYS A 274 -24.13 -12.05 26.51
CA CYS A 274 -23.67 -12.68 25.29
C CYS A 274 -24.72 -12.55 24.18
N ALA A 275 -24.29 -12.71 22.93
CA ALA A 275 -25.18 -12.92 21.80
C ALA A 275 -24.88 -14.27 21.14
N ARG A 276 -25.81 -14.75 20.31
CA ARG A 276 -25.68 -16.01 19.59
C ARG A 276 -26.14 -15.90 18.14
N VAL A 277 -25.52 -16.69 17.28
CA VAL A 277 -25.91 -16.82 15.88
C VAL A 277 -26.07 -18.30 15.52
N HIS A 278 -27.14 -18.61 14.79
CA HIS A 278 -27.40 -19.95 14.30
C HIS A 278 -26.89 -20.08 12.86
N VAL A 279 -26.05 -21.07 12.61
CA VAL A 279 -25.41 -21.30 11.31
C VAL A 279 -25.81 -22.69 10.81
N SER A 280 -26.56 -22.73 9.71
CA SER A 280 -27.02 -24.00 9.09
C SER A 280 -25.85 -24.75 8.46
N ASN A 281 -25.91 -26.09 8.41
CA ASN A 281 -24.98 -26.89 7.61
C ASN A 281 -25.04 -26.58 6.10
N ARG A 282 -26.11 -25.94 5.65
CA ARG A 282 -26.31 -25.51 4.24
C ARG A 282 -25.93 -24.05 4.01
N TRP A 283 -25.17 -23.44 4.93
CA TRP A 283 -24.79 -22.02 4.87
C TRP A 283 -24.05 -21.60 3.59
N HIS A 284 -23.55 -22.55 2.80
CA HIS A 284 -22.82 -22.31 1.55
C HIS A 284 -23.68 -22.49 0.28
N GLN A 285 -24.90 -23.03 0.40
CA GLN A 285 -25.73 -23.39 -0.76
C GLN A 285 -26.41 -22.16 -1.39
N PRO A 286 -26.20 -21.91 -2.70
CA PRO A 286 -26.89 -20.85 -3.41
C PRO A 286 -28.38 -21.21 -3.53
N GLY A 287 -29.23 -20.47 -2.83
CA GLY A 287 -30.69 -20.62 -2.90
C GLY A 287 -31.40 -20.78 -1.56
N TRP A 288 -30.72 -21.19 -0.48
CA TRP A 288 -31.32 -21.09 0.87
C TRP A 288 -31.55 -19.60 1.21
N TYR A 289 -30.56 -18.78 0.92
CA TYR A 289 -30.58 -17.32 1.10
C TYR A 289 -31.53 -16.60 0.14
N GLY A 290 -31.53 -16.96 -1.15
CA GLY A 290 -32.43 -16.36 -2.15
C GLY A 290 -33.91 -16.57 -1.85
N LYS A 291 -34.28 -17.69 -1.21
CA LYS A 291 -35.64 -17.96 -0.73
C LYS A 291 -36.05 -17.12 0.49
N HIS A 292 -35.09 -16.51 1.18
CA HIS A 292 -35.30 -15.76 2.41
C HIS A 292 -34.83 -14.29 2.33
N GLY A 293 -34.54 -13.78 1.12
CA GLY A 293 -34.23 -12.36 0.89
C GLY A 293 -32.77 -11.96 1.13
N PHE A 294 -31.86 -12.92 1.10
CA PHE A 294 -30.44 -12.78 1.46
C PHE A 294 -29.54 -12.92 0.19
N ARG A 295 -28.54 -12.04 0.05
CA ARG A 295 -27.54 -11.94 -1.03
C ARG A 295 -26.18 -12.56 -0.64
N GLN A 296 -25.87 -13.72 -1.20
CA GLN A 296 -24.57 -14.38 -1.05
C GLN A 296 -23.44 -13.62 -1.79
N GLU A 297 -22.35 -13.30 -1.10
CA GLU A 297 -21.13 -12.77 -1.73
C GLU A 297 -20.42 -13.86 -2.55
N SER A 298 -20.10 -13.56 -3.81
CA SER A 298 -19.40 -14.47 -4.74
C SER A 298 -17.89 -14.22 -4.80
N THR A 299 -17.41 -13.18 -4.12
CA THR A 299 -16.01 -12.75 -4.16
C THR A 299 -15.31 -13.22 -2.89
N PHE A 300 -14.31 -14.08 -3.05
CA PHE A 300 -13.47 -14.48 -1.93
C PHE A 300 -12.50 -13.37 -1.57
N TYR A 301 -12.30 -13.16 -0.27
CA TYR A 301 -11.29 -12.23 0.22
C TYR A 301 -9.88 -12.73 -0.14
N VAL A 302 -9.00 -11.80 -0.54
CA VAL A 302 -7.58 -12.09 -0.76
C VAL A 302 -6.80 -11.59 0.46
N PRO A 303 -6.12 -12.46 1.22
CA PRO A 303 -5.34 -12.05 2.39
C PRO A 303 -4.26 -11.02 2.03
N VAL A 304 -4.37 -9.82 2.60
CA VAL A 304 -3.33 -8.78 2.47
C VAL A 304 -2.32 -8.84 3.62
N ASP A 305 -1.08 -8.52 3.29
CA ASP A 305 0.03 -8.39 4.24
C ASP A 305 0.22 -6.96 4.74
N SER A 306 -0.32 -5.96 4.08
CA SER A 306 -0.26 -4.57 4.49
C SER A 306 -1.31 -4.23 5.56
N THR A 307 -1.10 -3.10 6.19
CA THR A 307 -2.04 -2.42 7.09
C THR A 307 -1.97 -0.92 6.80
N HIS A 308 -2.60 -0.10 7.63
CA HIS A 308 -2.58 1.35 7.52
C HIS A 308 -2.08 1.97 8.82
N VAL A 309 -1.30 3.03 8.70
CA VAL A 309 -0.82 3.82 9.85
C VAL A 309 -1.22 5.28 9.68
N SER A 310 -1.57 5.94 10.78
CA SER A 310 -1.96 7.34 10.76
C SER A 310 -0.74 8.25 10.74
N VAL A 311 -0.77 9.26 9.87
CA VAL A 311 0.20 10.37 9.86
C VAL A 311 -0.01 11.20 11.12
N THR A 312 1.06 11.43 11.87
CA THR A 312 1.03 12.21 13.13
C THR A 312 1.57 13.63 12.93
N GLU A 313 2.55 13.79 12.05
CA GLU A 313 3.19 15.09 11.79
C GLU A 313 3.84 15.10 10.40
N ILE A 314 3.71 16.22 9.68
CA ILE A 314 4.45 16.50 8.46
C ILE A 314 5.33 17.72 8.73
N ARG A 315 6.64 17.52 8.74
CA ARG A 315 7.61 18.58 9.04
C ARG A 315 8.47 18.87 7.82
N ARG A 316 8.37 20.10 7.28
CA ARG A 316 9.34 20.59 6.29
C ARG A 316 10.71 20.72 6.95
N VAL A 317 11.70 19.99 6.44
CA VAL A 317 13.06 20.07 6.94
C VAL A 317 13.62 21.45 6.59
N PRO A 318 14.19 22.20 7.55
CA PRO A 318 14.77 23.51 7.28
C PRO A 318 15.76 23.45 6.12
N ARG A 319 15.76 24.50 5.28
CA ARG A 319 16.58 24.56 4.08
C ARG A 319 18.05 24.37 4.43
N ALA A 320 18.61 23.22 4.07
CA ALA A 320 19.99 22.89 4.38
C ALA A 320 20.97 23.84 3.66
N LYS A 321 22.09 24.18 4.31
CA LYS A 321 23.18 24.98 3.71
C LYS A 321 23.74 24.33 2.44
N LYS A 322 23.77 22.99 2.40
CA LYS A 322 24.14 22.18 1.22
C LYS A 322 22.91 21.40 0.72
N PRO A 323 22.68 21.30 -0.61
CA PRO A 323 21.61 20.48 -1.16
C PRO A 323 21.72 19.00 -0.72
N HIS A 324 20.58 18.34 -0.55
CA HIS A 324 20.48 16.90 -0.35
C HIS A 324 20.59 16.18 -1.69
N THR A 325 21.41 15.12 -1.76
CA THR A 325 21.37 14.18 -2.88
C THR A 325 20.21 13.21 -2.68
N VAL A 326 19.41 13.06 -3.73
CA VAL A 326 18.20 12.26 -3.75
C VAL A 326 18.25 11.25 -4.90
N TYR A 327 17.67 10.07 -4.71
CA TYR A 327 17.80 8.89 -5.57
C TYR A 327 16.45 8.37 -6.06
N SER A 328 16.31 8.05 -7.33
CA SER A 328 15.13 7.39 -7.89
C SER A 328 15.49 5.98 -8.29
N PHE A 329 14.54 5.07 -8.13
CA PHE A 329 14.69 3.65 -8.47
C PHE A 329 13.63 3.29 -9.51
N THR A 330 14.05 2.68 -10.61
CA THR A 330 13.14 1.98 -11.52
C THR A 330 13.11 0.52 -11.09
N CYS A 331 11.92 -0.02 -10.87
CA CYS A 331 11.71 -1.35 -10.31
C CYS A 331 10.81 -2.18 -11.23
N GLU A 332 11.12 -3.48 -11.37
CA GLU A 332 10.34 -4.45 -12.14
C GLU A 332 10.19 -5.79 -11.39
N PRO A 333 9.09 -6.55 -11.58
CA PRO A 333 7.92 -6.22 -12.41
C PRO A 333 7.00 -5.18 -11.76
N TYR A 334 7.17 -4.93 -10.45
CA TYR A 334 6.37 -3.96 -9.70
C TYR A 334 7.12 -2.63 -9.59
N PRO A 335 6.51 -1.50 -9.96
CA PRO A 335 7.19 -0.21 -9.98
C PRO A 335 7.23 0.51 -8.61
N THR A 336 6.66 -0.13 -7.58
CA THR A 336 6.60 0.33 -6.18
C THR A 336 7.72 -0.27 -5.33
N PHE A 337 8.00 0.34 -4.18
CA PHE A 337 8.92 -0.19 -3.17
C PHE A 337 8.59 0.35 -1.78
N LEU A 338 9.19 -0.25 -0.75
CA LEU A 338 8.95 0.15 0.64
C LEU A 338 10.03 1.07 1.20
N LEU A 339 9.60 2.20 1.77
CA LEU A 339 10.44 3.15 2.53
C LEU A 339 10.11 3.09 4.01
N ALA A 340 10.99 2.43 4.79
CA ALA A 340 10.75 2.17 6.21
C ALA A 340 9.35 1.56 6.48
N GLY A 341 8.93 0.64 5.61
CA GLY A 341 7.63 -0.03 5.67
C GLY A 341 6.46 0.70 4.97
N HIS A 342 6.63 1.95 4.53
CA HIS A 342 5.56 2.70 3.85
C HIS A 342 5.60 2.41 2.35
N LEU A 343 4.44 2.15 1.74
CA LEU A 343 4.34 1.97 0.30
C LEU A 343 4.59 3.28 -0.43
N ALA A 344 5.64 3.26 -1.23
CA ALA A 344 6.12 4.41 -1.96
C ALA A 344 6.26 4.09 -3.44
N HIS A 345 6.22 5.14 -4.24
CA HIS A 345 6.44 5.07 -5.67
C HIS A 345 7.27 6.28 -6.13
N ASN A 346 7.90 6.19 -7.30
CA ASN A 346 8.36 7.35 -8.05
C ASN A 346 7.32 7.84 -9.11
N CYS A 347 6.44 8.80 -8.75
CA CYS A 347 5.62 9.75 -9.59
C CYS A 347 4.50 9.28 -10.57
N GLU A 348 3.29 9.86 -10.57
CA GLU A 348 1.95 9.38 -11.07
C GLU A 348 1.59 9.13 -12.57
N HIS A 349 2.47 9.19 -13.58
CA HIS A 349 2.02 9.01 -14.99
C HIS A 349 1.95 7.53 -15.46
N HIS A 350 1.35 6.64 -14.67
CA HIS A 350 1.71 5.20 -14.58
C HIS A 350 3.13 4.95 -14.03
N LEU A 351 3.72 6.03 -13.52
CA LEU A 351 4.95 6.04 -12.77
C LEU A 351 6.25 5.57 -13.41
N LEU A 352 6.39 5.95 -14.68
CA LEU A 352 7.67 6.01 -15.36
C LEU A 352 7.93 7.45 -15.84
N PRO A 353 9.15 8.00 -15.65
CA PRO A 353 9.46 9.35 -16.11
C PRO A 353 9.40 9.43 -17.64
N PHE A 354 8.97 10.58 -18.16
CA PHE A 354 9.25 10.96 -19.55
C PHE A 354 10.32 12.04 -19.52
N MET A 355 11.19 12.04 -20.53
CA MET A 355 12.30 12.97 -20.65
C MET A 355 12.43 13.42 -22.09
N GLY A 356 12.92 14.63 -22.32
CA GLY A 356 13.10 15.13 -23.66
C GLY A 356 13.43 16.60 -23.70
N LYS A 357 13.19 17.22 -24.84
CA LYS A 357 13.55 18.61 -25.11
C LYS A 357 12.31 19.48 -25.21
N CYS A 358 12.35 20.61 -24.52
CA CYS A 358 11.38 21.68 -24.68
C CYS A 358 11.99 22.83 -25.50
N HIS A 359 11.25 23.26 -26.52
CA HIS A 359 11.53 24.43 -27.35
C HIS A 359 10.46 25.48 -27.10
N VAL A 360 10.88 26.67 -26.71
CA VAL A 360 9.97 27.76 -26.36
C VAL A 360 10.31 28.96 -27.21
N ALA A 361 9.31 29.53 -27.88
CA ALA A 361 9.40 30.79 -28.58
C ALA A 361 8.34 31.78 -28.11
N TYR A 362 8.67 33.07 -28.14
CA TYR A 362 7.68 34.13 -27.98
C TYR A 362 8.04 35.35 -28.82
N MET A 363 7.04 36.17 -29.13
CA MET A 363 7.21 37.42 -29.87
C MET A 363 6.91 38.61 -28.96
N PRO A 364 7.94 39.30 -28.44
CA PRO A 364 7.76 40.42 -27.52
C PRO A 364 6.83 41.49 -28.11
N ARG A 365 6.00 42.10 -27.26
CA ARG A 365 5.27 43.33 -27.58
C ARG A 365 5.94 44.53 -26.90
N HIS A 366 5.97 44.51 -25.56
CA HIS A 366 6.57 45.56 -24.73
C HIS A 366 7.49 45.01 -23.62
N LYS A 367 7.34 43.73 -23.25
CA LYS A 367 8.12 43.08 -22.19
C LYS A 367 9.05 42.02 -22.78
N ILE A 368 10.29 42.01 -22.32
CA ILE A 368 11.30 41.00 -22.65
C ILE A 368 11.66 40.25 -21.37
N VAL A 369 11.57 38.92 -21.40
CA VAL A 369 12.03 38.09 -20.29
C VAL A 369 13.49 37.70 -20.50
N GLY A 370 14.28 37.72 -19.43
CA GLY A 370 15.66 37.22 -19.47
C GLY A 370 15.69 35.74 -19.87
N LEU A 371 16.58 35.39 -20.80
CA LEU A 371 16.65 34.05 -21.41
C LEU A 371 16.72 32.92 -20.37
N SER A 372 17.44 33.14 -19.26
CA SER A 372 17.58 32.16 -18.17
C SER A 372 16.30 31.86 -17.39
N LYS A 373 15.24 32.67 -17.53
CA LYS A 373 13.96 32.47 -16.84
C LYS A 373 13.06 31.46 -17.55
N ILE A 374 13.22 31.29 -18.87
CA ILE A 374 12.43 30.35 -19.65
C ILE A 374 12.78 28.89 -19.27
N PRO A 375 14.05 28.45 -19.24
CA PRO A 375 14.39 27.13 -18.73
C PRO A 375 13.96 26.88 -17.29
N ARG A 376 14.05 27.89 -16.42
CA ARG A 376 13.59 27.77 -15.02
C ARG A 376 12.08 27.58 -14.91
N LEU A 377 11.31 28.18 -15.81
CA LEU A 377 9.86 27.99 -15.88
C LEU A 377 9.51 26.56 -16.29
N VAL A 378 10.16 26.05 -17.33
CA VAL A 378 10.01 24.67 -17.80
C VAL A 378 10.37 23.71 -16.66
N GLU A 379 11.53 23.90 -16.03
CA GLU A 379 12.00 23.10 -14.90
C GLU A 379 11.02 23.14 -13.70
N MET A 380 10.45 24.31 -13.40
CA MET A 380 9.48 24.45 -12.32
C MET A 380 8.22 23.61 -12.56
N TYR A 381 7.66 23.66 -13.78
CA TYR A 381 6.46 22.90 -14.10
C TYR A 381 6.73 21.40 -14.24
N SER A 382 7.87 21.04 -14.82
CA SER A 382 8.24 19.66 -15.10
C SER A 382 8.66 18.86 -13.86
N ARG A 383 8.93 19.54 -12.75
CA ARG A 383 9.24 18.92 -11.45
C ARG A 383 8.02 18.37 -10.72
N ARG A 384 6.82 18.59 -11.25
CA ARG A 384 5.56 18.08 -10.69
C ARG A 384 5.08 16.88 -11.49
N LEU A 385 4.04 16.24 -10.99
CA LEU A 385 3.30 15.20 -11.71
C LEU A 385 2.68 15.85 -12.95
N GLN A 386 3.16 15.45 -14.12
CA GLN A 386 2.79 16.10 -15.35
C GLN A 386 2.48 15.10 -16.44
N VAL A 387 1.54 15.50 -17.29
CA VAL A 387 1.26 14.91 -18.59
C VAL A 387 1.88 15.84 -19.63
N GLN A 388 2.55 15.33 -20.65
CA GLN A 388 3.36 16.13 -21.59
C GLN A 388 2.52 17.25 -22.24
N GLU A 389 1.30 16.95 -22.64
CA GLU A 389 0.32 17.85 -23.24
C GLU A 389 -0.03 19.02 -22.30
N ARG A 390 -0.21 18.70 -21.01
CA ARG A 390 -0.54 19.69 -19.98
C ARG A 390 0.66 20.57 -19.69
N LEU A 391 1.85 19.98 -19.56
CA LEU A 391 3.10 20.70 -19.34
C LEU A 391 3.35 21.72 -20.47
N THR A 392 3.22 21.28 -21.72
CA THR A 392 3.36 22.12 -22.92
C THR A 392 2.40 23.32 -22.88
N THR A 393 1.13 23.07 -22.53
CA THR A 393 0.10 24.12 -22.45
C THR A 393 0.33 25.08 -21.28
N GLN A 394 0.72 24.57 -20.10
CA GLN A 394 0.99 25.37 -18.91
C GLN A 394 2.15 26.35 -19.12
N ILE A 395 3.23 25.91 -19.75
CA ILE A 395 4.37 26.77 -20.08
C ILE A 395 3.93 27.89 -21.04
N ALA A 396 3.18 27.55 -22.09
CA ALA A 396 2.72 28.51 -23.10
C ALA A 396 1.80 29.59 -22.48
N ASN A 397 0.79 29.16 -21.72
CA ASN A 397 -0.16 30.07 -21.07
C ASN A 397 0.53 30.97 -20.04
N THR A 398 1.42 30.41 -19.21
CA THR A 398 2.11 31.21 -18.19
C THR A 398 2.97 32.31 -18.80
N LEU A 399 3.66 32.03 -19.91
CA LEU A 399 4.42 33.05 -20.64
C LEU A 399 3.50 34.08 -21.29
N ASN A 400 2.37 33.63 -21.85
CA ASN A 400 1.39 34.52 -22.46
C ASN A 400 0.79 35.49 -21.44
N ASP A 401 0.40 34.99 -20.27
CA ASP A 401 -0.25 35.78 -19.23
C ASP A 401 0.74 36.76 -18.57
N ALA A 402 1.98 36.33 -18.31
CA ALA A 402 2.98 37.17 -17.66
C ALA A 402 3.54 38.27 -18.59
N LEU A 403 3.78 37.95 -19.87
CA LEU A 403 4.46 38.85 -20.80
C LEU A 403 3.51 39.60 -21.73
N GLN A 404 2.27 39.13 -21.89
CA GLN A 404 1.31 39.60 -22.90
C GLN A 404 1.97 39.84 -24.27
N PRO A 405 2.66 38.82 -24.81
CA PRO A 405 3.40 38.94 -26.07
C PRO A 405 2.43 38.94 -27.27
N ARG A 406 2.95 39.22 -28.46
CA ARG A 406 2.17 39.06 -29.71
C ARG A 406 1.83 37.58 -29.99
N GLY A 407 2.59 36.66 -29.41
CA GLY A 407 2.33 35.22 -29.45
C GLY A 407 3.36 34.41 -28.68
N VAL A 408 3.02 33.17 -28.35
CA VAL A 408 3.89 32.17 -27.71
C VAL A 408 3.78 30.86 -28.48
N ALA A 409 4.88 30.14 -28.63
CA ALA A 409 4.92 28.79 -29.15
C ALA A 409 5.75 27.91 -28.20
N VAL A 410 5.23 26.74 -27.86
CA VAL A 410 5.95 25.72 -27.10
C VAL A 410 5.83 24.42 -27.87
N VAL A 411 6.96 23.77 -28.16
CA VAL A 411 7.03 22.43 -28.73
C VAL A 411 7.86 21.58 -27.80
N MET A 412 7.34 20.43 -27.40
CA MET A 412 8.06 19.45 -26.59
C MET A 412 8.16 18.16 -27.37
N GLU A 413 9.39 17.66 -27.51
CA GLU A 413 9.64 16.27 -27.90
C GLU A 413 10.00 15.48 -26.63
N GLY A 414 9.32 14.36 -26.42
CA GLY A 414 9.53 13.51 -25.25
C GLY A 414 9.64 12.05 -25.65
N LEU A 415 10.57 11.38 -24.99
CA LEU A 415 10.65 9.93 -24.94
C LEU A 415 9.82 9.45 -23.77
N HIS A 416 8.79 8.65 -24.08
CA HIS A 416 7.90 8.08 -23.09
C HIS A 416 8.42 6.70 -22.70
N LEU A 417 9.00 6.58 -21.51
CA LEU A 417 9.51 5.30 -21.03
C LEU A 417 8.41 4.23 -20.93
N CYS A 418 7.15 4.63 -20.74
CA CYS A 418 6.02 3.69 -20.81
C CYS A 418 5.82 3.04 -22.19
N MET A 419 6.25 3.65 -23.29
CA MET A 419 6.19 3.07 -24.65
C MET A 419 7.47 2.33 -25.02
N LEU A 420 8.59 2.69 -24.39
CA LEU A 420 9.91 2.10 -24.63
C LEU A 420 10.12 0.82 -23.83
N MET A 421 9.55 0.74 -22.63
CA MET A 421 9.87 -0.30 -21.64
C MET A 421 8.74 -1.32 -21.43
N ARG A 422 7.53 -1.08 -21.97
CA ARG A 422 6.38 -1.99 -21.84
C ARG A 422 5.37 -1.83 -22.97
N GLY A 423 4.60 -2.87 -23.25
CA GLY A 423 3.55 -2.85 -24.27
C GLY A 423 4.12 -3.00 -25.69
N VAL A 424 3.97 -1.99 -26.54
CA VAL A 424 4.40 -2.02 -27.96
C VAL A 424 5.91 -1.88 -28.18
N GLU A 425 6.68 -1.56 -27.13
CA GLU A 425 8.15 -1.57 -27.07
C GLU A 425 8.87 -0.84 -28.22
N LYS A 426 8.37 0.34 -28.60
CA LYS A 426 8.90 1.10 -29.75
C LYS A 426 10.08 1.98 -29.36
N GLN A 427 11.29 1.41 -29.43
CA GLN A 427 12.59 2.01 -29.04
C GLN A 427 12.89 3.41 -29.64
N ASN A 428 12.25 3.80 -30.74
CA ASN A 428 12.49 5.07 -31.43
C ASN A 428 11.26 5.99 -31.48
N SER A 429 10.22 5.69 -30.69
CA SER A 429 8.99 6.50 -30.69
C SER A 429 9.17 7.75 -29.85
N LYS A 430 9.15 8.91 -30.50
CA LYS A 430 9.08 10.24 -29.87
C LYS A 430 7.66 10.75 -29.91
N ALA A 431 7.14 11.20 -28.78
CA ALA A 431 5.89 11.94 -28.74
C ALA A 431 6.19 13.43 -28.85
N ILE A 432 5.51 14.11 -29.78
CA ILE A 432 5.64 15.55 -29.97
C ILE A 432 4.32 16.20 -29.58
N THR A 433 4.39 17.18 -28.68
CA THR A 433 3.24 18.02 -28.32
C THR A 433 3.57 19.47 -28.62
N SER A 434 2.56 20.26 -28.95
CA SER A 434 2.76 21.68 -29.20
C SER A 434 1.59 22.53 -28.72
N ALA A 435 1.90 23.75 -28.28
CA ALA A 435 0.93 24.78 -27.94
C ALA A 435 1.32 26.08 -28.66
N MET A 436 0.41 26.60 -29.49
CA MET A 436 0.59 27.80 -30.29
C MET A 436 -0.46 28.84 -29.89
N LEU A 437 -0.01 30.04 -29.50
CA LEU A 437 -0.85 31.15 -29.03
C LEU A 437 -0.55 32.43 -29.81
N GLY A 438 -1.58 33.27 -30.01
CA GLY A 438 -1.50 34.54 -30.73
C GLY A 438 -0.92 34.38 -32.13
N ALA A 439 0.06 35.22 -32.49
CA ALA A 439 0.67 35.24 -33.82
C ALA A 439 1.18 33.87 -34.30
N PHE A 440 1.62 32.96 -33.42
CA PHE A 440 2.06 31.61 -33.81
C PHE A 440 0.90 30.67 -34.18
N ARG A 441 -0.30 30.94 -33.69
CA ARG A 441 -1.53 30.23 -34.09
C ARG A 441 -2.11 30.84 -35.35
N ASP A 442 -2.18 32.17 -35.38
CA ASP A 442 -2.98 32.92 -36.35
C ASP A 442 -2.22 33.17 -37.67
N ARG A 443 -0.87 33.12 -37.66
CA ARG A 443 -0.02 33.35 -38.85
C ARG A 443 0.78 32.10 -39.23
N PRO A 444 0.44 31.43 -40.35
CA PRO A 444 1.15 30.24 -40.81
C PRO A 444 2.64 30.46 -41.05
N GLU A 445 3.04 31.65 -41.53
CA GLU A 445 4.43 31.96 -41.88
C GLU A 445 5.30 32.02 -40.61
N THR A 446 4.79 32.64 -39.55
CA THR A 446 5.47 32.72 -38.25
C THR A 446 5.61 31.35 -37.59
N ARG A 447 4.59 30.49 -37.75
CA ARG A 447 4.67 29.10 -37.30
C ARG A 447 5.72 28.31 -38.09
N ALA A 448 5.76 28.48 -39.42
CA ALA A 448 6.73 27.82 -40.27
C ALA A 448 8.18 28.21 -39.92
N GLU A 449 8.44 29.51 -39.73
CA GLU A 449 9.74 30.03 -39.30
C GLU A 449 10.20 29.40 -37.97
N PHE A 450 9.31 29.32 -36.97
CA PHE A 450 9.63 28.65 -35.70
C PHE A 450 9.94 27.16 -35.87
N MET A 451 9.12 26.45 -36.66
CA MET A 451 9.33 25.02 -36.92
C MET A 451 10.63 24.75 -37.70
N GLU A 452 11.08 25.69 -38.53
CA GLU A 452 12.37 25.62 -39.24
C GLU A 452 13.54 25.82 -38.26
N LEU A 453 13.46 26.82 -37.39
CA LEU A 453 14.50 27.13 -36.40
C LEU A 453 14.74 26.00 -35.39
N ILE A 454 13.70 25.25 -35.01
CA ILE A 454 13.87 24.08 -34.14
C ILE A 454 14.43 22.87 -34.90
N LYS A 455 14.21 22.77 -36.23
CA LYS A 455 14.74 21.69 -37.09
C LYS A 455 16.19 21.93 -37.51
N SER A 456 16.65 23.17 -37.58
CA SER A 456 18.02 23.49 -37.98
C SER A 456 19.03 23.05 -36.90
N GLY A 457 19.49 21.80 -37.01
CA GLY A 457 20.48 21.16 -36.14
C GLY A 457 21.94 21.53 -36.43
N ARG A 458 22.23 22.57 -37.21
CA ARG A 458 23.59 23.13 -37.30
C ARG A 458 23.81 24.12 -36.16
N GLY A 459 24.21 23.59 -35.01
CA GLY A 459 24.76 24.43 -33.94
C GLY A 459 26.00 25.15 -34.45
N MET A 460 26.08 26.46 -34.19
CA MET A 460 27.34 27.19 -34.27
C MET A 460 28.28 26.53 -33.25
N GLN A 461 29.32 25.83 -33.72
CA GLN A 461 30.39 25.37 -32.84
C GLN A 461 31.13 26.63 -32.38
N LEU A 462 30.93 27.00 -31.11
CA LEU A 462 31.73 27.99 -30.41
C LEU A 462 32.78 27.27 -29.57
#